data_AF-A0A957A7U0-F1
#
_entry.id   AF-A0A957A7U0-F1
#
_cell.length_a   1.000
_cell.length_b   1.000
_cell.length_c   1.000
_cell.angle_alpha   90.00
_cell.angle_beta   90.00
_cell.angle_gamma   90.00
#
_symmetry.space_group_name_H-M   'P 1'
#
loop_
_entity.id
_entity.type
_entity.pdbx_description
1 polymer ?
#
loop_
_entity_poly.entity_id
_entity_poly.type
_entity_poly.pdbx_seq_one_letter_code
_entity_poly.pdbx_strand_id
1 'polypeptide(L)'
;RAHRRGEFHLPESDARSLMETALAEYRRLRGEAPREVFVHGRVRLWDEEWAGFRSAAGAETAVTGVTIRESWGTKLFREGDMVPMRGLAVVSSDRDALLWSRGYVPYLDTYAGRELPNPFDVSVTRGEVDIETVLADVLSLTKLNYNACIHADGEPVTLKFANAVGEILTAAPRTSQPPLPFKYYI
;
A
#
# COMPACT_ATOMS: atom_id res chain seq x y z
N ARG A 1 21.48 12.79 -3.08
CA ARG A 1 21.32 11.35 -2.77
C ARG A 1 20.84 10.67 -4.05
N ALA A 2 21.41 9.54 -4.44
CA ALA A 2 21.36 9.08 -5.84
C ALA A 2 20.08 8.32 -6.18
N HIS A 3 19.50 8.69 -7.33
CA HIS A 3 18.46 7.94 -8.06
C HIS A 3 18.93 6.49 -8.25
N ARG A 4 18.21 5.51 -7.68
CA ARG A 4 18.48 4.11 -7.99
C ARG A 4 17.86 3.78 -9.33
N ARG A 5 18.65 3.16 -10.21
CA ARG A 5 18.20 2.70 -11.53
C ARG A 5 16.96 1.82 -11.36
N GLY A 6 15.82 2.23 -11.95
CA GLY A 6 14.55 1.49 -11.92
C GLY A 6 13.48 2.04 -10.96
N GLU A 7 13.78 3.06 -10.15
CA GLU A 7 12.76 3.77 -9.36
C GLU A 7 12.26 4.98 -10.16
N PHE A 8 10.98 4.97 -10.58
CA PHE A 8 10.35 6.09 -11.27
C PHE A 8 9.62 6.96 -10.26
N HIS A 9 9.93 8.27 -10.29
CA HIS A 9 9.33 9.26 -9.41
C HIS A 9 8.55 10.28 -10.23
N LEU A 10 7.44 10.74 -9.67
CA LEU A 10 6.66 11.81 -10.29
C LEU A 10 7.35 13.17 -10.07
N PRO A 11 7.35 14.05 -11.09
CA PRO A 11 7.68 15.45 -10.85
C PRO A 11 6.64 16.09 -9.93
N GLU A 12 7.03 17.15 -9.24
CA GLU A 12 6.18 17.81 -8.23
C GLU A 12 4.79 18.22 -8.78
N SER A 13 4.72 18.70 -10.03
CA SER A 13 3.47 19.10 -10.68
C SER A 13 2.47 17.95 -10.80
N ASP A 14 2.97 16.77 -11.16
CA ASP A 14 2.14 15.61 -11.43
C ASP A 14 1.68 14.97 -10.12
N ALA A 15 2.58 14.91 -9.13
CA ALA A 15 2.25 14.49 -7.78
C ALA A 15 1.16 15.39 -7.15
N ARG A 16 1.26 16.71 -7.35
CA ARG A 16 0.25 17.68 -6.90
C ARG A 16 -1.10 17.45 -7.58
N SER A 17 -1.12 17.38 -8.91
CA SER A 17 -2.33 17.15 -9.70
C SER A 17 -3.05 15.85 -9.32
N LEU A 18 -2.28 14.78 -9.08
CA LEU A 18 -2.81 13.50 -8.62
C LEU A 18 -3.52 13.61 -7.27
N MET A 19 -2.88 14.27 -6.29
CA MET A 19 -3.44 14.46 -4.96
C MET A 19 -4.65 15.40 -4.98
N GLU A 20 -4.59 16.50 -5.74
CA GLU A 20 -5.73 17.41 -5.92
C GLU A 20 -6.95 16.69 -6.48
N THR A 21 -6.75 15.84 -7.49
CA THR A 21 -7.81 15.03 -8.09
C THR A 21 -8.43 14.08 -7.06
N ALA A 22 -7.60 13.37 -6.28
CA ALA A 22 -8.08 12.46 -5.24
C ALA A 22 -8.87 13.18 -4.13
N LEU A 23 -8.37 14.31 -3.65
CA LEU A 23 -9.02 15.12 -2.61
C LEU A 23 -10.31 15.77 -3.12
N ALA A 24 -10.33 16.25 -4.37
CA ALA A 24 -11.53 16.81 -5.00
C ALA A 24 -12.64 15.77 -5.12
N GLU A 25 -12.33 14.55 -5.55
CA GLU A 25 -13.31 13.46 -5.63
C GLU A 25 -13.82 13.04 -4.24
N TYR A 26 -12.94 12.99 -3.23
CA TYR A 26 -13.37 12.72 -1.86
C TYR A 26 -14.34 13.78 -1.36
N ARG A 27 -13.99 15.07 -1.53
CA ARG A 27 -14.86 16.21 -1.16
C ARG A 27 -16.19 16.16 -1.90
N ARG A 28 -16.19 15.82 -3.19
CA ARG A 28 -17.41 15.69 -3.99
C ARG A 28 -18.36 14.62 -3.44
N LEU A 29 -17.81 13.53 -2.90
CA LEU A 29 -18.60 12.40 -2.36
C LEU A 29 -19.01 12.59 -0.89
N ARG A 30 -18.20 13.26 -0.07
CA ARG A 30 -18.38 13.34 1.39
C ARG A 30 -18.73 14.75 1.89
N GLY A 31 -18.58 15.77 1.06
CA GLY A 31 -18.85 17.18 1.40
C GLY A 31 -17.72 17.88 2.15
N GLU A 32 -16.71 17.15 2.64
CA GLU A 32 -15.58 17.68 3.39
C GLU A 32 -14.26 17.02 2.95
N ALA A 33 -13.13 17.67 3.27
CA ALA A 33 -11.80 17.10 3.02
C ALA A 33 -11.53 15.94 4.01
N PRO A 34 -10.76 14.91 3.60
CA PRO A 34 -10.33 13.89 4.54
C PRO A 34 -9.38 14.51 5.58
N ARG A 35 -9.46 14.03 6.83
CA ARG A 35 -8.53 14.48 7.89
C ARG A 35 -7.12 13.95 7.68
N GLU A 36 -7.00 12.75 7.11
CA GLU A 36 -5.73 12.09 6.86
C GLU A 36 -5.77 11.30 5.56
N VAL A 37 -4.64 11.28 4.85
CA VAL A 37 -4.42 10.51 3.62
C VAL A 37 -3.13 9.72 3.74
N PHE A 38 -3.25 8.42 3.51
CA PHE A 38 -2.12 7.49 3.43
C PHE A 38 -1.72 7.25 1.98
N VAL A 39 -0.46 7.51 1.67
CA VAL A 39 0.14 7.26 0.36
C VAL A 39 1.00 6.00 0.45
N HIS A 40 0.54 4.93 -0.19
CA HIS A 40 1.24 3.64 -0.23
C HIS A 40 2.10 3.53 -1.48
N GLY A 41 3.38 3.19 -1.31
CA GLY A 41 4.31 2.95 -2.41
C GLY A 41 5.17 1.71 -2.22
N ARG A 42 5.64 1.10 -3.32
CA ARG A 42 6.68 0.06 -3.27
C ARG A 42 8.09 0.66 -3.15
N VAL A 43 8.22 1.95 -3.47
CA VAL A 43 9.46 2.71 -3.36
C VAL A 43 9.30 3.84 -2.34
N ARG A 44 10.41 4.42 -1.89
CA ARG A 44 10.35 5.57 -0.97
C ARG A 44 9.90 6.80 -1.76
N LEU A 45 9.05 7.62 -1.16
CA LEU A 45 8.61 8.88 -1.77
C LEU A 45 9.76 9.89 -1.82
N TRP A 46 9.98 10.45 -3.01
CA TRP A 46 11.01 11.47 -3.22
C TRP A 46 10.58 12.82 -2.64
N ASP A 47 11.55 13.73 -2.46
CA ASP A 47 11.29 15.08 -1.93
C ASP A 47 10.32 15.88 -2.81
N GLU A 48 10.45 15.78 -4.14
CA GLU A 48 9.57 16.47 -5.11
C GLU A 48 8.15 15.91 -5.09
N GLU A 49 8.00 14.59 -5.07
CA GLU A 49 6.69 13.93 -4.93
C GLU A 49 6.00 14.36 -3.63
N TRP A 50 6.77 14.36 -2.54
CA TRP A 50 6.28 14.76 -1.23
C TRP A 50 5.87 16.24 -1.18
N ALA A 51 6.65 17.13 -1.80
CA ALA A 51 6.31 18.54 -1.91
C ALA A 51 4.99 18.73 -2.68
N GLY A 52 4.80 18.00 -3.78
CA GLY A 52 3.56 18.01 -4.56
C GLY A 52 2.35 17.55 -3.73
N PHE A 53 2.47 16.42 -3.05
CA PHE A 53 1.40 15.88 -2.21
C PHE A 53 1.02 16.81 -1.04
N ARG A 54 2.02 17.37 -0.35
CA ARG A 54 1.75 18.32 0.75
C ARG A 54 1.15 19.64 0.27
N SER A 55 1.61 20.14 -0.88
CA SER A 55 1.08 21.37 -1.47
C SER A 55 -0.40 21.22 -1.81
N ALA A 56 -0.80 20.08 -2.39
CA ALA A 56 -2.18 19.75 -2.72
C ALA A 56 -3.08 19.54 -1.48
N ALA A 57 -2.55 18.89 -0.44
CA ALA A 57 -3.29 18.59 0.79
C ALA A 57 -3.54 19.83 1.67
N GLY A 58 -2.63 20.81 1.64
CA GLY A 58 -2.72 22.00 2.47
C GLY A 58 -2.63 21.69 3.97
N ALA A 59 -3.26 22.54 4.80
CA ALA A 59 -3.27 22.39 6.25
C ALA A 59 -4.45 21.56 6.79
N GLU A 60 -5.42 21.26 5.92
CA GLU A 60 -6.69 20.62 6.27
C GLU A 60 -6.61 19.08 6.24
N THR A 61 -5.59 18.53 5.59
CA THR A 61 -5.39 17.08 5.46
C THR A 61 -3.97 16.69 5.83
N ALA A 62 -3.83 15.82 6.83
CA ALA A 62 -2.56 15.20 7.17
C ALA A 62 -2.18 14.19 6.08
N VAL A 63 -0.92 14.22 5.62
CA VAL A 63 -0.41 13.27 4.63
C VAL A 63 0.62 12.39 5.31
N THR A 64 0.51 11.09 5.09
CA THR A 64 1.42 10.08 5.63
C THR A 64 1.91 9.17 4.48
N GLY A 65 3.21 8.98 4.38
CA GLY A 65 3.85 8.20 3.32
C GLY A 65 4.39 6.87 3.83
N VAL A 66 3.79 5.76 3.38
CA VAL A 66 4.14 4.41 3.80
C VAL A 66 4.73 3.64 2.62
N THR A 67 5.91 3.06 2.83
CA THR A 67 6.51 2.14 1.86
C THR A 67 6.26 0.71 2.29
N ILE A 68 5.77 -0.12 1.38
CA ILE A 68 5.44 -1.52 1.61
C ILE A 68 6.15 -2.36 0.55
N ARG A 69 7.02 -3.28 0.97
CA ARG A 69 7.79 -4.15 0.07
C ARG A 69 7.74 -5.59 0.53
N GLU A 70 7.73 -6.53 -0.39
CA GLU A 70 7.96 -7.93 -0.01
C GLU A 70 9.43 -8.12 0.39
N SER A 71 9.64 -8.71 1.57
CA SER A 71 10.98 -9.04 2.07
C SER A 71 11.21 -10.54 1.98
N TRP A 72 12.27 -10.91 1.26
CA TRP A 72 12.63 -12.31 0.99
C TRP A 72 13.74 -12.82 1.93
N GLY A 73 14.40 -11.91 2.66
CA GLY A 73 15.58 -12.21 3.48
C GLY A 73 15.26 -12.70 4.89
N THR A 74 14.01 -12.61 5.33
CA THR A 74 13.62 -12.95 6.72
C THR A 74 12.47 -13.94 6.73
N LYS A 75 12.69 -15.07 7.41
CA LYS A 75 11.69 -16.11 7.65
C LYS A 75 11.55 -16.31 9.15
N LEU A 76 10.31 -16.48 9.60
CA LEU A 76 10.01 -16.85 10.97
C LEU A 76 9.55 -18.31 11.03
N PHE A 77 10.01 -18.99 12.06
CA PHE A 77 9.63 -20.36 12.39
C PHE A 77 9.05 -20.36 13.79
N ARG A 78 8.03 -21.18 14.01
CA ARG A 78 7.48 -21.48 15.33
C ARG A 78 7.66 -22.97 15.60
N GLU A 79 7.62 -23.33 16.86
CA GLU A 79 7.58 -24.74 17.26
C GLU A 79 6.30 -25.41 16.73
N GLY A 80 6.44 -26.62 16.18
CA GLY A 80 5.38 -27.39 15.54
C GLY A 80 5.39 -27.31 14.00
N ASP A 81 4.33 -27.85 13.39
CA ASP A 81 4.29 -28.11 11.93
C ASP A 81 3.68 -26.96 11.10
N MET A 82 3.25 -25.88 11.75
CA MET A 82 2.53 -24.77 11.10
C MET A 82 3.36 -23.50 11.00
N VAL A 83 3.12 -22.71 9.95
CA VAL A 83 3.74 -21.40 9.74
C VAL A 83 3.30 -20.37 10.80
N PRO A 84 4.00 -19.23 10.96
CA PRO A 84 3.59 -18.16 11.87
C PRO A 84 2.16 -17.68 11.62
N MET A 85 1.51 -17.17 12.67
CA MET A 85 0.16 -16.64 12.58
C MET A 85 0.07 -15.45 11.63
N ARG A 86 -0.99 -15.40 10.82
CA ARG A 86 -1.31 -14.21 10.03
C ARG A 86 -1.54 -13.01 10.96
N GLY A 87 -0.90 -11.89 10.64
CA GLY A 87 -0.94 -10.65 11.41
C GLY A 87 0.20 -10.51 12.42
N LEU A 88 1.10 -11.49 12.51
CA LEU A 88 2.32 -11.34 13.29
C LEU A 88 3.17 -10.20 12.72
N ALA A 89 3.62 -9.30 13.58
CA ALA A 89 4.53 -8.22 13.22
C ALA A 89 5.76 -8.23 14.11
N VAL A 90 6.90 -7.86 13.54
CA VAL A 90 8.15 -7.61 14.25
C VAL A 90 8.51 -6.15 14.05
N VAL A 91 8.28 -5.34 15.08
CA VAL A 91 8.61 -3.92 15.09
C VAL A 91 10.11 -3.76 15.31
N SER A 92 10.79 -3.15 14.36
CA SER A 92 12.25 -2.93 14.40
C SER A 92 12.60 -1.51 14.85
N SER A 93 11.71 -0.55 14.60
CA SER A 93 11.79 0.84 15.07
C SER A 93 10.38 1.44 15.13
N ASP A 94 10.25 2.68 15.64
CA ASP A 94 8.99 3.44 15.61
C ASP A 94 8.46 3.70 14.19
N ARG A 95 9.25 3.41 13.15
CA ARG A 95 8.90 3.64 11.74
C ARG A 95 9.07 2.42 10.85
N ASP A 96 9.68 1.34 11.30
CA ASP A 96 10.01 0.19 10.47
C ASP A 96 9.56 -1.11 11.15
N ALA A 97 8.86 -1.95 10.39
CA ALA A 97 8.37 -3.23 10.88
C ALA A 97 8.25 -4.26 9.76
N LEU A 98 8.38 -5.54 10.13
CA LEU A 98 8.04 -6.67 9.28
C LEU A 98 6.63 -7.17 9.61
N LEU A 99 5.77 -7.35 8.61
CA LEU A 99 4.39 -7.80 8.76
C LEU A 99 4.14 -9.10 7.99
N TRP A 100 3.79 -10.17 8.69
CA TRP A 100 3.29 -11.41 8.09
C TRP A 100 1.80 -11.31 7.79
N SER A 101 1.45 -10.74 6.64
CA SER A 101 0.06 -10.68 6.17
C SER A 101 -0.49 -12.04 5.71
N ARG A 102 0.40 -12.99 5.46
CA ARG A 102 0.12 -14.40 5.12
C ARG A 102 0.69 -15.29 6.22
N GLY A 103 -0.05 -16.34 6.57
CA GLY A 103 0.34 -17.23 7.65
C GLY A 103 -0.82 -18.13 8.07
N TYR A 104 -0.65 -18.81 9.19
CA TYR A 104 -1.67 -19.68 9.76
C TYR A 104 -2.90 -18.87 10.13
N VAL A 105 -4.07 -19.35 9.71
CA VAL A 105 -5.37 -18.75 10.00
C VAL A 105 -6.15 -19.73 10.87
N PRO A 106 -6.37 -19.43 12.17
CA PRO A 106 -7.05 -20.35 13.08
C PRO A 106 -8.44 -20.80 12.60
N TYR A 107 -9.19 -19.89 11.97
CA TYR A 107 -10.51 -20.20 11.42
C TYR A 107 -10.48 -21.26 10.31
N LEU A 108 -9.40 -21.31 9.52
CA LEU A 108 -9.23 -22.29 8.44
C LEU A 108 -8.49 -23.55 8.93
N ASP A 109 -7.98 -23.51 10.16
CA ASP A 109 -7.04 -24.48 10.74
C ASP A 109 -5.84 -24.81 9.82
N THR A 110 -5.47 -23.87 8.96
CA THR A 110 -4.39 -24.07 8.00
C THR A 110 -3.84 -22.75 7.46
N TYR A 111 -2.79 -22.86 6.66
CA TYR A 111 -2.27 -21.79 5.82
C TYR A 111 -2.46 -22.19 4.35
N ALA A 112 -3.26 -21.40 3.62
CA ALA A 112 -3.63 -21.68 2.24
C ALA A 112 -2.56 -21.23 1.21
N GLY A 113 -1.29 -21.14 1.60
CA GLY A 113 -0.19 -20.79 0.70
C GLY A 113 0.77 -21.96 0.46
N ARG A 114 1.47 -21.93 -0.67
CA ARG A 114 2.36 -23.02 -1.10
C ARG A 114 3.73 -23.00 -0.44
N GLU A 115 4.21 -21.83 -0.07
CA GLU A 115 5.56 -21.60 0.44
C GLU A 115 5.54 -20.90 1.79
N LEU A 116 6.63 -21.01 2.55
CA LEU A 116 6.81 -20.27 3.80
C LEU A 116 6.53 -18.77 3.55
N PRO A 117 5.60 -18.16 4.30
CA PRO A 117 5.15 -16.81 4.02
C PRO A 117 6.30 -15.81 4.18
N ASN A 118 6.47 -14.95 3.17
CA ASN A 118 7.34 -13.79 3.25
C ASN A 118 6.61 -12.65 3.99
N PRO A 119 7.30 -11.92 4.89
CA PRO A 119 6.76 -10.69 5.43
C PRO A 119 6.78 -9.56 4.41
N PHE A 120 5.93 -8.56 4.65
CA PHE A 120 6.10 -7.22 4.11
C PHE A 120 7.03 -6.41 5.02
N ASP A 121 8.04 -5.78 4.44
CA ASP A 121 8.77 -4.67 5.04
C ASP A 121 7.94 -3.39 4.89
N VAL A 122 7.49 -2.86 6.01
CA VAL A 122 6.64 -1.68 6.14
C VAL A 122 7.44 -0.58 6.81
N SER A 123 7.67 0.52 6.08
CA SER A 123 8.39 1.70 6.56
C SER A 123 7.53 2.96 6.45
N VAL A 124 7.39 3.71 7.55
CA VAL A 124 6.85 5.07 7.56
C VAL A 124 7.93 6.04 7.11
N THR A 125 7.90 6.42 5.84
CA THR A 125 8.92 7.27 5.23
C THR A 125 8.70 8.76 5.48
N ARG A 126 7.45 9.18 5.60
CA ARG A 126 7.05 10.58 5.79
C ARG A 126 5.78 10.65 6.65
N GLY A 127 5.66 11.72 7.43
CA GLY A 127 4.57 11.89 8.38
C GLY A 127 4.91 11.38 9.78
N GLU A 128 3.98 11.62 10.70
CA GLU A 128 4.03 11.18 12.10
C GLU A 128 2.79 10.31 12.34
N VAL A 129 3.00 8.99 12.38
CA VAL A 129 1.96 8.02 12.68
C VAL A 129 2.61 6.87 13.45
N ASP A 130 1.85 6.26 14.34
CA ASP A 130 2.30 5.05 15.02
C ASP A 130 2.36 3.87 14.04
N ILE A 131 3.50 3.18 14.02
CA ILE A 131 3.74 2.03 13.16
C ILE A 131 2.69 0.93 13.41
N GLU A 132 2.22 0.75 14.64
CA GLU A 132 1.19 -0.26 14.94
C GLU A 132 -0.13 0.03 14.22
N THR A 133 -0.50 1.31 14.13
CA THR A 133 -1.69 1.75 13.39
C THR A 133 -1.53 1.45 11.90
N VAL A 134 -0.38 1.79 11.32
CA VAL A 134 -0.07 1.49 9.91
C VAL A 134 -0.12 -0.01 9.64
N LEU A 135 0.44 -0.83 10.53
CA LEU A 135 0.41 -2.29 10.38
C LEU A 135 -1.01 -2.86 10.41
N ALA A 136 -1.85 -2.36 11.32
CA ALA A 136 -3.26 -2.76 11.40
C ALA A 136 -4.04 -2.38 10.13
N ASP A 137 -3.79 -1.20 9.58
CA ASP A 137 -4.41 -0.73 8.35
C ASP A 137 -3.95 -1.55 7.14
N VAL A 138 -2.64 -1.76 6.99
CA VAL A 138 -2.08 -2.60 5.92
C VAL A 138 -2.66 -4.02 6.00
N LEU A 139 -2.71 -4.62 7.19
CA LEU A 139 -3.30 -5.94 7.39
C LEU A 139 -4.80 -5.97 7.05
N SER A 140 -5.54 -4.90 7.34
CA SER A 140 -6.97 -4.78 7.01
C SER A 140 -7.20 -4.65 5.51
N LEU A 141 -6.35 -3.90 4.80
CA LEU A 141 -6.39 -3.76 3.35
C LEU A 141 -6.11 -5.08 2.61
N THR A 142 -5.41 -6.04 3.23
CA THR A 142 -5.24 -7.38 2.64
C THR A 142 -6.51 -8.25 2.67
N LYS A 143 -7.52 -7.86 3.46
CA LYS A 143 -8.82 -8.56 3.53
C LYS A 143 -9.78 -8.10 2.43
N LEU A 144 -9.53 -6.93 1.84
CA LEU A 144 -10.39 -6.34 0.84
C LEU A 144 -10.00 -6.85 -0.54
N ASN A 145 -10.62 -7.95 -0.97
CA ASN A 145 -10.53 -8.41 -2.36
C ASN A 145 -11.94 -8.72 -2.88
N TYR A 146 -12.46 -7.84 -3.74
CA TYR A 146 -13.78 -8.00 -4.36
C TYR A 146 -13.76 -8.93 -5.59
N ASN A 147 -12.57 -9.32 -6.06
CA ASN A 147 -12.40 -10.09 -7.30
C ASN A 147 -12.32 -11.60 -7.04
N ALA A 148 -12.11 -12.02 -5.79
CA ALA A 148 -11.98 -13.43 -5.45
C ALA A 148 -12.50 -13.70 -4.03
N CYS A 149 -13.19 -14.83 -3.85
CA CYS A 149 -13.58 -15.34 -2.53
C CYS A 149 -12.40 -16.01 -1.80
N ILE A 150 -11.24 -15.35 -1.78
CA ILE A 150 -10.04 -15.82 -1.09
C ILE A 150 -10.00 -15.15 0.27
N HIS A 151 -9.87 -15.95 1.33
CA HIS A 151 -9.71 -15.42 2.67
C HIS A 151 -8.37 -14.69 2.80
N ALA A 152 -8.43 -13.36 2.87
CA ALA A 152 -7.28 -12.49 3.10
C ALA A 152 -6.06 -12.82 2.20
N ASP A 153 -6.18 -12.48 0.91
CA ASP A 153 -5.24 -12.68 -0.21
C ASP A 153 -3.76 -12.31 0.11
N GLY A 154 -3.58 -11.47 1.12
CA GLY A 154 -2.29 -11.21 1.75
C GLY A 154 -1.54 -10.06 1.09
N GLU A 155 -1.88 -9.64 -0.12
CA GLU A 155 -1.39 -8.38 -0.69
C GLU A 155 -2.37 -7.23 -0.35
N PRO A 156 -1.90 -6.08 0.15
CA PRO A 156 -2.76 -4.92 0.38
C PRO A 156 -3.37 -4.44 -0.93
N VAL A 157 -4.69 -4.23 -0.91
CA VAL A 157 -5.44 -3.94 -2.14
C VAL A 157 -4.96 -2.67 -2.86
N THR A 158 -4.43 -1.69 -2.12
CA THR A 158 -3.86 -0.44 -2.66
C THR A 158 -2.69 -0.71 -3.62
N LEU A 159 -1.82 -1.67 -3.30
CA LEU A 159 -0.68 -2.03 -4.16
C LEU A 159 -1.13 -2.91 -5.33
N LYS A 160 -2.03 -3.85 -5.05
CA LYS A 160 -2.60 -4.74 -6.07
C LYS A 160 -3.27 -3.95 -7.19
N PHE A 161 -4.05 -2.92 -6.84
CA PHE A 161 -4.70 -2.06 -7.84
C PHE A 161 -3.72 -1.19 -8.61
N ALA A 162 -2.70 -0.63 -7.95
CA ALA A 162 -1.68 0.15 -8.65
C ALA A 162 -0.97 -0.69 -9.73
N ASN A 163 -0.65 -1.96 -9.43
CA ASN A 163 -0.07 -2.87 -10.42
C ASN A 163 -1.03 -3.20 -11.56
N ALA A 164 -2.28 -3.57 -11.25
CA ALA A 164 -3.27 -3.94 -12.26
C ALA A 164 -3.56 -2.79 -13.24
N VAL A 165 -3.73 -1.57 -12.72
CA VAL A 165 -3.90 -0.37 -13.55
C VAL A 165 -2.65 -0.09 -14.39
N GLY A 166 -1.46 -0.24 -13.80
CA GLY A 166 -0.19 -0.11 -14.52
C GLY A 166 -0.08 -1.10 -15.69
N GLU A 167 -0.39 -2.38 -15.46
CA GLU A 167 -0.40 -3.41 -16.49
C GLU A 167 -1.38 -3.06 -17.63
N ILE A 168 -2.62 -2.70 -17.28
CA ILE A 168 -3.64 -2.31 -18.27
C ILE A 168 -3.19 -1.11 -19.10
N LEU A 169 -2.65 -0.06 -18.47
CA LEU A 169 -2.18 1.14 -19.16
C LEU A 169 -0.99 0.85 -20.08
N THR A 170 -0.14 -0.12 -19.73
CA THR A 170 0.98 -0.54 -20.59
C THR A 170 0.55 -1.44 -21.75
N ALA A 171 -0.52 -2.23 -21.57
CA ALA A 171 -1.03 -3.16 -22.57
C ALA A 171 -2.07 -2.55 -23.52
N ALA A 172 -2.76 -1.49 -23.09
CA ALA A 172 -3.79 -0.83 -23.90
C ALA A 172 -3.19 -0.09 -25.11
N PRO A 173 -3.88 -0.07 -26.27
CA PRO A 173 -3.52 0.82 -27.36
C PRO A 173 -3.48 2.26 -26.86
N ARG A 174 -2.54 3.07 -27.35
CA ARG A 174 -2.46 4.51 -27.02
C ARG A 174 -3.61 5.29 -27.68
N THR A 175 -4.84 5.06 -27.24
CA THR A 175 -6.01 5.87 -27.57
C THR A 175 -6.16 7.02 -26.57
N SER A 176 -6.72 8.13 -27.00
CA SER A 176 -6.84 9.39 -26.24
C SER A 176 -7.88 9.38 -25.11
N GLN A 177 -8.45 8.21 -24.77
CA GLN A 177 -9.47 8.13 -23.73
C GLN A 177 -8.82 7.93 -22.35
N PRO A 178 -9.17 8.76 -21.35
CA PRO A 178 -8.68 8.57 -20.00
C PRO A 178 -9.17 7.23 -19.44
N PRO A 179 -8.36 6.57 -18.59
CA PRO A 179 -8.76 5.34 -17.94
C PRO A 179 -10.05 5.55 -17.13
N LEU A 180 -10.97 4.59 -17.24
CA LEU A 180 -12.28 4.63 -16.61
C LEU A 180 -12.18 4.53 -15.08
N PRO A 181 -13.22 4.93 -14.33
CA PRO A 181 -13.26 4.68 -12.88
C PRO A 181 -13.11 3.19 -12.53
N PHE A 182 -12.46 2.92 -11.39
CA PHE A 182 -12.17 1.61 -10.82
C PHE A 182 -13.23 0.51 -11.05
N LYS A 183 -14.51 0.82 -10.83
CA LYS A 183 -15.64 -0.12 -10.96
C LYS A 183 -15.81 -0.75 -12.35
N TYR A 184 -15.14 -0.21 -13.37
CA TYR A 184 -15.23 -0.70 -14.76
C TYR A 184 -14.07 -1.61 -15.16
N TYR A 185 -13.06 -1.77 -14.32
CA TYR A 185 -11.94 -2.68 -14.53
C TYR A 185 -12.10 -3.98 -13.71
N ILE A 186 -13.31 -4.23 -13.22
CA ILE A 186 -13.74 -5.40 -12.45
C ILE A 186 -15.02 -5.94 -13.08
#